data_AF-A0A933AP45-F1
#
_entry.id   AF-A0A933AP45-F1
#
_cell.length_a   1.000
_cell.length_b   1.000
_cell.length_c   1.000
_cell.angle_alpha   90.00
_cell.angle_beta   90.00
_cell.angle_gamma   90.00
#
_symmetry.space_group_name_H-M   'P 1'
#
loop_
_entity.id
_entity.type
_entity.pdbx_description
1 polymer ?
#
loop_
_entity_poly.entity_id
_entity_poly.type
_entity_poly.pdbx_seq_one_letter_code
_entity_poly.pdbx_strand_id
1 'polypeptide(L)'
;AGLLAGLYVQPSPFLLPPLTAFALIPVGYLSFLLLAVLLVWLMIRLKLAGWRQGALFGLELGGLAWGAFVLGLLSVSTTSLPLLMGWFIGQTLEMAMAGAVIGSGLAGVRLRRLFGVVIVFVLLSIITTIILQSLGIVPTTRIS
;
A
#
# COMPACT_ATOMS: atom_id res chain seq x y z
N ALA A 1 0.47 -7.07 -2.79
CA ALA A 1 0.53 -8.22 -1.86
C ALA A 1 1.27 -9.43 -2.44
N GLY A 2 0.85 -9.99 -3.59
CA GLY A 2 1.45 -11.21 -4.15
C GLY A 2 2.97 -11.19 -4.34
N LEU A 3 3.49 -10.20 -5.07
CA LEU A 3 4.93 -10.14 -5.42
C LEU A 3 5.87 -10.07 -4.20
N LEU A 4 5.40 -9.48 -3.10
CA LEU A 4 6.18 -9.31 -1.88
C LEU A 4 5.90 -10.40 -0.85
N ALA A 5 4.96 -11.33 -1.10
CA ALA A 5 4.55 -12.35 -0.15
C ALA A 5 5.74 -13.20 0.32
N GLY A 6 6.70 -13.49 -0.58
CA GLY A 6 7.92 -14.23 -0.24
C GLY A 6 8.79 -13.55 0.83
N LEU A 7 8.73 -12.22 0.96
CA LEU A 7 9.46 -11.47 1.98
C LEU A 7 8.89 -11.67 3.39
N TYR A 8 7.63 -12.11 3.49
CA TYR A 8 6.93 -12.33 4.75
C TYR A 8 6.93 -13.80 5.20
N VAL A 9 7.45 -14.72 4.37
CA VAL A 9 7.50 -16.16 4.69
C VAL A 9 8.71 -16.51 5.55
N GLN A 10 9.78 -15.70 5.50
CA GLN A 10 10.96 -15.97 6.32
C GLN A 10 10.69 -15.62 7.79
N PRO A 11 11.03 -16.51 8.74
CA PRO A 11 10.92 -16.21 10.17
C PRO A 11 11.75 -14.97 10.49
N SER A 12 11.10 -13.96 11.07
CA SER A 12 11.75 -12.75 11.54
C SER A 12 11.32 -12.49 12.98
N PRO A 13 12.24 -12.23 13.91
CA PRO A 13 11.88 -11.84 15.27
C PRO A 13 11.16 -10.47 15.31
N PHE A 14 11.18 -9.72 14.21
CA PHE A 14 10.51 -8.44 14.07
C PHE A 14 9.05 -8.57 13.57
N LEU A 15 8.75 -9.57 12.74
CA LEU A 15 7.40 -9.77 12.20
C LEU A 15 6.57 -10.66 13.12
N LEU A 16 5.28 -10.34 13.23
CA LEU A 16 4.33 -11.24 13.88
C LEU A 16 4.19 -12.55 13.10
N PRO A 17 3.88 -13.67 13.79
CA PRO A 17 3.54 -14.92 13.12
C PRO A 17 2.40 -14.71 12.10
N PRO A 18 2.41 -15.41 10.95
CA PRO A 18 1.48 -15.14 9.86
C PRO A 18 0.01 -15.11 10.29
N LEU A 19 -0.45 -16.10 11.06
CA LEU A 19 -1.85 -16.17 11.50
C LEU A 19 -2.26 -14.96 12.36
N THR A 20 -1.39 -14.54 13.27
CA THR A 20 -1.62 -13.36 14.10
C THR A 20 -1.63 -12.08 13.25
N ALA A 21 -0.71 -11.98 12.28
CA ALA A 21 -0.69 -10.86 11.34
C ALA A 21 -1.97 -10.81 10.49
N PHE A 22 -2.46 -11.95 10.00
CA PHE A 22 -3.72 -12.07 9.26
C PHE A 22 -4.92 -11.60 10.09
N ALA A 23 -5.01 -12.00 11.36
CA ALA A 23 -6.08 -11.59 12.26
C ALA A 23 -6.11 -10.07 12.52
N LEU A 24 -4.96 -9.39 12.40
CA LEU A 24 -4.82 -7.95 12.64
C LEU A 24 -4.95 -7.10 11.36
N ILE A 25 -5.19 -7.70 10.20
CA ILE A 25 -5.45 -6.97 8.95
C ILE A 25 -6.54 -5.88 9.11
N PRO A 26 -7.66 -6.11 9.82
CA PRO A 26 -8.66 -5.06 10.05
C PRO A 26 -8.09 -3.82 10.77
N VAL A 27 -7.16 -4.01 11.69
CA VAL A 27 -6.47 -2.90 12.36
C VAL A 27 -5.59 -2.14 11.37
N GLY A 28 -4.92 -2.86 10.46
CA GLY A 28 -4.22 -2.26 9.33
C GLY A 28 -5.15 -1.39 8.48
N TYR A 29 -6.37 -1.82 8.17
CA TYR A 29 -7.33 -1.00 7.44
C TYR A 29 -7.71 0.30 8.17
N LEU A 30 -7.77 0.29 9.50
CA LEU A 30 -7.97 1.53 10.26
C LEU A 30 -6.80 2.51 10.08
N SER A 31 -5.56 2.02 10.07
CA SER A 31 -4.41 2.90 9.78
C SER A 31 -4.46 3.47 8.35
N PHE A 32 -4.87 2.68 7.36
CA PHE A 32 -5.05 3.16 5.98
C PHE A 32 -6.19 4.16 5.86
N LEU A 33 -7.27 3.98 6.63
CA LEU A 33 -8.36 4.96 6.69
C LEU A 33 -7.86 6.30 7.25
N LEU A 34 -7.08 6.28 8.34
CA LEU A 34 -6.47 7.50 8.90
C LEU A 34 -5.54 8.19 7.89
N LEU A 35 -4.71 7.43 7.17
CA LEU A 35 -3.86 7.96 6.10
C LEU A 35 -4.68 8.56 4.97
N ALA A 36 -5.77 7.91 4.54
CA ALA A 36 -6.66 8.45 3.52
C ALA A 36 -7.31 9.76 3.97
N VAL A 37 -7.79 9.85 5.22
CA VAL A 37 -8.33 11.09 5.81
C VAL A 37 -7.27 12.18 5.83
N LEU A 38 -6.06 11.88 6.27
CA LEU A 38 -4.92 12.81 6.25
C LEU A 38 -4.65 13.32 4.83
N LEU A 39 -4.62 12.42 3.84
CA LEU A 39 -4.34 12.77 2.46
C LEU A 39 -5.43 13.67 1.86
N VAL A 40 -6.71 13.33 2.08
CA VAL A 40 -7.85 14.19 1.71
C VAL A 40 -7.72 15.56 2.35
N TRP A 41 -7.46 15.61 3.66
CA TRP A 41 -7.33 16.86 4.40
C TRP A 41 -6.20 17.74 3.84
N LEU A 42 -5.00 17.18 3.66
CA LEU A 42 -3.87 17.91 3.10
C LEU A 42 -4.15 18.41 1.68
N MET A 43 -4.71 17.57 0.81
CA MET A 43 -5.00 17.94 -0.57
C MET A 43 -6.05 19.05 -0.66
N ILE A 44 -7.07 19.04 0.20
CA ILE A 44 -8.05 20.14 0.28
C ILE A 44 -7.35 21.44 0.73
N ARG A 45 -6.49 21.38 1.75
CA ARG A 45 -5.79 22.57 2.29
C ARG A 45 -4.80 23.16 1.29
N LEU A 46 -4.16 22.32 0.48
CA LEU A 46 -3.22 22.69 -0.57
C LEU A 46 -3.90 22.97 -1.92
N LYS A 47 -5.23 22.84 -2.00
CA LYS A 47 -6.03 23.02 -3.22
C LYS A 47 -5.56 22.14 -4.39
N LEU A 48 -5.11 20.92 -4.09
CA LEU A 48 -4.65 19.96 -5.08
C LEU A 48 -5.84 19.20 -5.65
N ALA A 49 -5.97 19.21 -6.98
CA ALA A 49 -7.06 18.55 -7.68
C ALA A 49 -6.57 17.88 -8.97
N GLY A 50 -7.23 16.79 -9.34
CA GLY A 50 -6.91 15.97 -10.50
C GLY A 50 -5.95 14.83 -10.17
N TRP A 51 -6.02 13.77 -10.98
CA TRP A 51 -5.29 12.53 -10.73
C TRP A 51 -3.76 12.71 -10.74
N ARG A 52 -3.22 13.58 -11.60
CA ARG A 52 -1.77 13.81 -11.70
C ARG A 52 -1.21 14.48 -10.46
N GLN A 53 -1.81 15.61 -10.06
CA GLN A 53 -1.40 16.35 -8.87
C GLN A 53 -1.56 15.49 -7.62
N GLY A 54 -2.68 14.76 -7.53
CA GLY A 54 -2.90 13.81 -6.44
C GLY A 54 -1.88 12.68 -6.40
N ALA A 55 -1.53 12.09 -7.55
CA ALA A 55 -0.54 11.03 -7.63
C ALA A 55 0.86 11.52 -7.22
N LEU A 56 1.28 12.68 -7.74
CA LEU A 56 2.56 13.30 -7.39
C LEU A 56 2.64 13.61 -5.90
N PHE A 57 1.62 14.25 -5.35
CA PHE A 57 1.57 14.56 -3.92
C PHE A 57 1.57 13.30 -3.05
N GLY A 58 0.81 12.27 -3.44
CA GLY A 58 0.84 10.98 -2.75
C GLY A 58 2.20 10.30 -2.81
N LEU A 59 2.91 10.41 -3.95
CA LEU A 59 4.25 9.86 -4.11
C LEU A 59 5.28 10.60 -3.24
N GLU A 60 5.22 11.93 -3.19
CA GLU A 60 6.08 12.76 -2.35
C GLU A 60 5.84 12.49 -0.85
N LEU A 61 4.58 12.54 -0.42
CA LEU A 61 4.22 12.29 0.98
C LEU A 61 4.55 10.85 1.39
N GLY A 62 4.23 9.88 0.54
CA GLY A 62 4.56 8.48 0.76
C GLY A 62 6.07 8.27 0.86
N GLY A 63 6.84 8.82 -0.09
CA GLY A 63 8.29 8.71 -0.10
C GLY A 63 8.93 9.31 1.16
N LEU A 64 8.44 10.45 1.63
CA LEU A 64 8.95 11.06 2.87
C LEU A 64 8.53 10.27 4.11
N ALA A 65 7.25 9.92 4.25
CA ALA A 65 6.73 9.24 5.43
C ALA A 65 7.33 7.83 5.57
N TRP A 66 7.29 7.04 4.50
CA TRP A 66 7.80 5.68 4.51
C TRP A 66 9.33 5.63 4.45
N GLY A 67 9.97 6.62 3.82
CA GLY A 67 11.42 6.76 3.87
C GLY A 67 11.93 7.03 5.27
N ALA A 68 11.31 7.98 5.98
CA ALA A 68 11.62 8.24 7.38
C ALA A 68 11.36 7.02 8.28
N PHE A 69 10.22 6.33 8.07
CA PHE A 69 9.88 5.11 8.80
C PHE A 69 10.91 3.99 8.58
N VAL A 70 11.28 3.72 7.32
CA VAL A 70 12.24 2.67 6.97
C VAL A 70 13.65 3.00 7.47
N LEU A 71 14.10 4.24 7.38
CA LEU A 71 15.38 4.65 7.95
C LEU A 71 15.37 4.51 9.48
N GLY A 72 14.26 4.85 10.12
CA GLY A 72 14.04 4.59 11.55
C GLY A 72 14.18 3.11 11.88
N LEU A 73 13.44 2.24 11.19
CA LEU A 73 13.53 0.79 11.39
C LEU A 73 14.91 0.22 11.08
N LEU A 74 15.58 0.69 10.03
CA LEU A 74 16.93 0.25 9.69
C LEU A 74 17.92 0.51 10.83
N SER A 75 17.71 1.59 11.59
CA SER A 75 18.59 1.96 12.70
C SER A 75 18.36 1.16 13.99
N VAL A 76 17.17 0.59 14.21
CA VAL A 76 16.79 -0.02 15.51
C VAL A 76 16.26 -1.45 15.43
N SER A 77 16.01 -1.99 14.23
CA SER A 77 15.42 -3.32 14.05
C SER A 77 16.35 -4.28 13.31
N THR A 78 16.05 -5.57 13.42
CA THR A 78 16.74 -6.66 12.69
C THR A 78 16.09 -6.97 11.34
N THR A 79 15.28 -6.05 10.82
CA THR A 79 14.52 -6.23 9.57
C THR A 79 15.46 -6.30 8.38
N SER A 80 15.22 -7.24 7.47
CA SER A 80 16.05 -7.40 6.27
C SER A 80 15.86 -6.23 5.29
N LEU A 81 16.95 -5.82 4.64
CA LEU A 81 16.91 -4.74 3.66
C LEU A 81 15.92 -4.98 2.50
N PRO A 82 15.79 -6.21 1.93
CA PRO A 82 14.77 -6.48 0.92
C PRO A 82 13.34 -6.23 1.40
N LEU A 83 13.04 -6.59 2.65
CA LEU A 83 11.71 -6.35 3.24
C LEU A 83 11.47 -4.86 3.44
N LEU A 84 12.45 -4.12 3.96
CA LEU A 84 12.37 -2.67 4.12
C LEU A 84 12.16 -1.94 2.78
N MET A 85 12.91 -2.32 1.74
CA MET A 85 12.76 -1.75 0.40
C MET A 85 11.42 -2.11 -0.23
N GLY A 86 10.96 -3.36 -0.10
CA GLY A 86 9.64 -3.78 -0.55
C GLY A 86 8.53 -3.01 0.15
N TRP A 87 8.65 -2.78 1.45
CA TRP A 87 7.72 -1.97 2.24
C TRP A 87 7.70 -0.52 1.76
N PHE A 88 8.88 0.11 1.64
CA PHE A 88 9.03 1.48 1.17
C PHE A 88 8.37 1.69 -0.19
N ILE A 89 8.72 0.85 -1.17
CA ILE A 89 8.21 0.95 -2.54
C ILE A 89 6.70 0.70 -2.56
N GLY A 90 6.25 -0.38 -1.93
CA GLY A 90 4.83 -0.74 -1.90
C GLY A 90 3.97 0.36 -1.31
N GLN A 91 4.34 0.83 -0.12
CA GLN A 91 3.57 1.85 0.60
C GLN A 91 3.61 3.23 -0.07
N THR A 92 4.73 3.58 -0.72
CA THR A 92 4.84 4.82 -1.50
C THR A 92 3.94 4.78 -2.74
N LEU A 93 3.92 3.66 -3.46
CA LEU A 93 3.04 3.47 -4.62
C LEU A 93 1.56 3.45 -4.21
N GLU A 94 1.23 2.83 -3.08
CA GLU A 94 -0.13 2.86 -2.52
C GLU A 94 -0.57 4.30 -2.21
N MET A 95 0.30 5.14 -1.67
CA MET A 95 0.01 6.57 -1.47
C MET A 95 -0.15 7.37 -2.76
N ALA A 96 0.67 7.11 -3.77
CA ALA A 96 0.48 7.71 -5.09
C ALA A 96 -0.89 7.34 -5.69
N MET A 97 -1.29 6.06 -5.61
CA MET A 97 -2.60 5.61 -6.11
C MET A 97 -3.76 6.23 -5.31
N ALA A 98 -3.67 6.26 -3.98
CA ALA A 98 -4.67 6.88 -3.13
C ALA A 98 -4.83 8.37 -3.47
N GLY A 99 -3.71 9.09 -3.61
CA GLY A 99 -3.69 10.49 -4.01
C GLY A 99 -4.33 10.72 -5.37
N ALA A 100 -4.06 9.84 -6.36
CA ALA A 100 -4.68 9.92 -7.69
C ALA A 100 -6.21 9.80 -7.62
N VAL A 101 -6.73 8.86 -6.83
CA VAL A 101 -8.17 8.64 -6.65
C VAL A 101 -8.81 9.83 -5.93
N ILE A 102 -8.22 10.28 -4.83
CA ILE A 102 -8.71 11.42 -4.05
C ILE A 102 -8.70 12.70 -4.90
N GLY A 103 -7.59 12.98 -5.58
CA GLY A 103 -7.46 14.14 -6.47
C GLY A 103 -8.49 14.13 -7.60
N SER A 104 -8.78 12.96 -8.16
CA SER A 104 -9.86 12.81 -9.15
C SER A 104 -11.24 13.14 -8.58
N GLY A 105 -11.53 12.70 -7.36
CA GLY A 105 -12.76 13.03 -6.65
C GLY A 105 -12.88 14.54 -6.39
N LEU A 106 -11.81 15.17 -5.91
CA LEU A 106 -11.74 16.62 -5.69
C LEU A 106 -11.88 17.43 -6.99
N ALA A 107 -11.48 16.87 -8.14
CA ALA A 107 -11.70 17.46 -9.47
C ALA A 107 -13.13 17.26 -10.02
N GLY A 108 -14.05 16.70 -9.24
CA GLY A 108 -15.45 16.53 -9.61
C GLY A 108 -15.78 15.22 -10.34
N VAL A 109 -14.85 14.24 -10.39
CA VAL A 109 -15.19 12.91 -10.91
C VAL A 109 -16.20 12.24 -9.99
N ARG A 110 -17.29 11.74 -10.57
CA ARG A 110 -18.38 11.08 -9.82
C ARG A 110 -17.87 9.90 -9.01
N LEU A 111 -18.26 9.83 -7.74
CA LEU A 111 -17.86 8.76 -6.81
C LEU A 111 -18.14 7.34 -7.34
N ARG A 112 -19.29 7.13 -8.00
CA ARG A 112 -19.63 5.83 -8.63
C ARG A 112 -18.61 5.38 -9.67
N ARG A 113 -18.07 6.31 -10.45
CA ARG A 113 -17.04 6.00 -11.46
C ARG A 113 -15.73 5.63 -10.78
N LEU A 114 -15.32 6.40 -9.76
CA LEU A 114 -14.11 6.09 -8.99
C LEU A 114 -14.21 4.73 -8.30
N PHE A 115 -15.34 4.45 -7.66
CA PHE A 115 -15.62 3.15 -7.05
C PHE A 115 -15.51 2.02 -8.06
N GLY A 116 -16.13 2.16 -9.24
CA GLY A 116 -16.03 1.17 -10.31
C GLY A 116 -14.58 0.94 -10.78
N VAL A 117 -13.81 2.01 -10.99
CA VAL A 117 -12.39 1.92 -11.38
C VAL A 117 -11.56 1.22 -10.32
N VAL A 118 -11.74 1.57 -9.04
CA VAL A 118 -11.02 0.94 -7.92
C VAL A 118 -11.35 -0.54 -7.80
N ILE A 119 -12.64 -0.91 -7.91
CA ILE A 119 -13.04 -2.32 -7.88
C ILE A 119 -12.42 -3.10 -9.05
N VAL A 120 -12.47 -2.57 -10.27
CA VAL A 120 -11.84 -3.21 -11.43
C VAL A 120 -10.34 -3.38 -11.23
N PHE A 121 -9.67 -2.34 -10.74
CA PHE A 121 -8.23 -2.40 -10.44
C PHE A 121 -7.89 -3.46 -9.38
N VAL A 122 -8.68 -3.55 -8.30
CA VAL A 122 -8.51 -4.57 -7.26
C VAL A 122 -8.71 -5.97 -7.83
N LEU A 123 -9.75 -6.20 -8.64
CA LEU A 123 -10.00 -7.48 -9.29
C LEU A 123 -8.85 -7.88 -10.22
N LEU A 124 -8.37 -6.96 -11.05
CA LEU A 124 -7.21 -7.20 -11.92
C LEU A 124 -5.95 -7.53 -11.12
N SER A 125 -5.73 -6.87 -9.98
CA SER A 125 -4.60 -7.14 -9.09
C SER A 125 -4.68 -8.54 -8.46
N ILE A 126 -5.89 -8.97 -8.07
CA ILE A 126 -6.15 -10.32 -7.57
C ILE A 126 -5.87 -11.36 -8.66
N ILE A 127 -6.44 -11.17 -9.86
CA ILE A 127 -6.25 -12.07 -11.00
C ILE A 127 -4.76 -12.17 -11.35
N THR A 128 -4.06 -11.04 -11.42
CA THR A 128 -2.62 -11.00 -11.71
C THR A 128 -1.84 -11.79 -10.65
N THR A 129 -2.19 -11.64 -9.36
CA THR A 129 -1.56 -12.39 -8.28
C THR A 129 -1.78 -13.89 -8.42
N ILE A 130 -3.00 -14.32 -8.75
CA ILE A 130 -3.33 -15.74 -8.97
C ILE A 130 -2.52 -16.31 -10.15
N ILE A 131 -2.41 -15.56 -11.26
CA ILE A 131 -1.60 -15.98 -12.41
C ILE A 131 -0.13 -16.13 -12.01
N LEU A 132 0.44 -15.16 -11.30
CA LEU A 132 1.84 -15.21 -10.86
C LEU A 132 2.12 -16.39 -9.91
N GLN A 133 1.17 -16.72 -9.03
CA GLN A 133 1.25 -17.91 -8.17
C GLN A 133 1.16 -19.20 -8.98
N SER A 134 0.28 -19.25 -9.98
CA SER A 134 0.09 -20.42 -10.85
C SER A 134 1.32 -20.70 -11.72
N LEU A 135 2.05 -19.65 -12.10
CA LEU A 135 3.31 -19.74 -12.84
C LEU A 135 4.52 -20.06 -11.95
N GLY A 136 4.35 -20.18 -10.63
CA GLY A 136 5.44 -20.43 -9.69
C GLY A 136 6.40 -19.26 -9.46
N ILE A 137 6.05 -18.05 -9.95
CA ILE A 137 6.85 -16.83 -9.78
C ILE A 137 6.69 -16.29 -8.35
N VAL A 138 5.50 -16.44 -7.77
CA VAL A 138 5.17 -16.02 -6.40
C VAL A 138 4.85 -17.24 -5.55
N PRO A 139 5.40 -17.36 -4.32
CA PRO A 139 5.13 -18.50 -3.46
C PRO A 139 3.65 -18.59 -3.08
N THR A 140 3.14 -19.83 -3.04
CA THR A 140 1.85 -20.16 -2.44
C THR A 140 2.07 -20.46 -0.96
N THR A 141 1.48 -19.65 -0.07
CA THR A 141 1.49 -19.94 1.36
C THR A 141 0.61 -21.14 1.63
N ARG A 142 1.21 -22.30 1.95
CA ARG A 142 0.48 -23.43 2.52
C ARG A 142 0.25 -23.15 4.00
N ILE A 143 -1.01 -23.08 4.40
CA ILE A 143 -1.37 -23.05 5.82
C ILE A 143 -1.23 -24.51 6.29
N SER A 144 -0.11 -24.83 6.94
CA SER A 144 0.10 -26.11 7.63
C SER A 144 -0.10 -25.93 9.12
#